data_AF-A0A7S1X0B1-F1
#
_entry.id   AF-A0A7S1X0B1-F1
#
_cell.length_a   1.000
_cell.length_b   1.000
_cell.length_c   1.000
_cell.angle_alpha   90.00
_cell.angle_beta   90.00
_cell.angle_gamma   90.00
#
_symmetry.space_group_name_H-M   'P 1'
#
loop_
_entity.id
_entity.type
_entity.pdbx_description
1 polymer ?
#
loop_
_entity_poly.entity_id
_entity_poly.type
_entity_poly.pdbx_seq_one_letter_code
_entity_poly.pdbx_strand_id
1 'polypeptide(L)'
;PRNASLHIAFSEQSFARGAALTAKRADTRRVASRAQSTPVQAYGRQIDVCIVLGSRSDLPIAEKCVKVMKDFGIRYELRIASAHRAPKYLESIVGAAEADGCKVFIGMAGVAAALPGVLASMTGRPVIGVPCGGKVPYDSLLSIVQMPPGMPVATVGTDRGDNAGVLAVQILATSDPGLAHRFSAYRTDMTEKVIADDRATTAEYGM
;
A
#
# COMPACT_ATOMS: atom_id res chain seq x y z
N PRO A 1 -34.13 -46.21 5.48
CA PRO A 1 -35.09 -45.36 4.73
C PRO A 1 -34.35 -44.44 3.74
N ARG A 2 -34.36 -44.87 2.47
CA ARG A 2 -34.25 -44.13 1.19
C ARG A 2 -33.11 -43.12 0.96
N ASN A 3 -32.24 -43.57 0.04
CA ASN A 3 -31.47 -42.83 -0.96
C ASN A 3 -32.16 -41.59 -1.55
N ALA A 4 -31.35 -40.58 -1.88
CA ALA A 4 -31.59 -39.71 -3.03
C ALA A 4 -30.24 -39.27 -3.63
N SER A 5 -29.90 -39.89 -4.76
CA SER A 5 -28.80 -39.51 -5.65
C SER A 5 -29.22 -38.32 -6.50
N LEU A 6 -28.39 -37.28 -6.59
CA LEU A 6 -28.52 -36.22 -7.59
C LEU A 6 -27.43 -36.38 -8.65
N HIS A 7 -27.83 -36.84 -9.83
CA HIS A 7 -27.05 -36.78 -11.06
C HIS A 7 -27.22 -35.40 -11.69
N ILE A 8 -26.12 -34.68 -11.89
CA ILE A 8 -26.06 -33.47 -12.72
C ILE A 8 -25.33 -33.86 -14.01
N ALA A 9 -26.06 -33.85 -15.12
CA ALA A 9 -25.52 -34.03 -16.46
C ALA A 9 -25.04 -32.67 -16.99
N PHE A 10 -23.75 -32.57 -17.35
CA PHE A 10 -23.22 -31.49 -18.16
C PHE A 10 -23.05 -32.00 -19.59
N SER A 11 -23.68 -31.31 -20.55
CA SER A 11 -23.53 -31.59 -21.98
C SER A 11 -22.28 -30.90 -22.52
N GLU A 12 -21.37 -31.70 -23.08
CA GLU A 12 -20.25 -31.23 -23.90
C GLU A 12 -20.74 -30.80 -25.29
N GLN A 13 -20.38 -29.58 -25.72
CA GLN A 13 -20.37 -29.21 -27.14
C GLN A 13 -19.03 -28.54 -27.50
N SER A 14 -18.14 -29.38 -28.03
CA SER A 14 -17.48 -29.26 -29.33
C SER A 14 -16.69 -27.99 -29.70
N PHE A 15 -15.36 -28.13 -29.58
CA PHE A 15 -14.35 -28.06 -30.67
C PHE A 15 -14.48 -27.03 -31.83
N ALA A 16 -13.52 -26.09 -31.80
CA ALA A 16 -12.51 -25.80 -32.82
C ALA A 16 -12.89 -25.59 -34.30
N ARG A 17 -12.59 -24.37 -34.80
CA ARG A 17 -12.03 -24.00 -36.13
C ARG A 17 -11.43 -22.59 -35.95
N GLY A 18 -10.25 -22.19 -36.40
CA GLY A 18 -9.38 -22.74 -37.45
C GLY A 18 -9.02 -21.63 -38.44
N ALA A 19 -7.83 -21.05 -38.27
CA ALA A 19 -6.92 -20.49 -39.28
C ALA A 19 -7.26 -19.21 -40.11
N ALA A 20 -6.38 -18.22 -39.89
CA ALA A 20 -5.52 -17.56 -40.88
C ALA A 20 -6.15 -16.77 -42.05
N LEU A 21 -5.93 -15.45 -42.03
CA LEU A 21 -5.80 -14.64 -43.25
C LEU A 21 -4.60 -13.67 -43.18
N THR A 22 -3.59 -14.04 -43.97
CA THR A 22 -2.84 -13.22 -44.93
C THR A 22 -2.06 -11.99 -44.45
N ALA A 23 -0.73 -12.18 -44.46
CA ALA A 23 0.25 -11.11 -44.55
C ALA A 23 0.22 -10.42 -45.94
N LYS A 24 0.22 -9.09 -45.96
CA LYS A 24 0.71 -8.29 -47.09
C LYS A 24 1.82 -7.36 -46.59
N ARG A 25 3.03 -7.64 -47.07
CA ARG A 25 4.19 -6.74 -46.99
C ARG A 25 3.93 -5.53 -47.88
N ALA A 26 4.17 -4.34 -47.36
CA ALA A 26 4.44 -3.15 -48.15
C ALA A 26 5.74 -2.52 -47.64
N ASP A 27 6.75 -2.59 -48.51
CA ASP A 27 8.05 -1.96 -48.39
C ASP A 27 7.89 -0.44 -48.58
N THR A 28 8.28 0.35 -47.59
CA THR A 28 8.64 1.75 -47.78
C THR A 28 9.84 2.08 -46.92
N ARG A 29 11.01 2.08 -47.57
CA ARG A 29 12.23 2.73 -47.09
C ARG A 29 11.91 4.17 -46.69
N ARG A 30 12.16 4.52 -45.43
CA ARG A 30 12.28 5.93 -45.02
C ARG A 30 13.41 6.08 -44.00
N VAL A 31 14.50 6.62 -44.53
CA VAL A 31 15.46 7.55 -43.90
C VAL A 31 16.00 7.14 -42.53
N ALA A 32 17.22 6.62 -42.56
CA ALA A 32 18.10 6.56 -41.40
C ALA A 32 18.37 7.98 -40.89
N SER A 33 17.73 8.35 -39.78
CA SER A 33 18.24 9.40 -38.90
C SER A 33 18.89 8.72 -37.71
N ARG A 34 20.21 8.78 -37.67
CA ARG A 34 21.05 8.29 -36.58
C ARG A 34 20.89 9.27 -35.42
N ALA A 35 19.78 9.19 -34.70
CA ALA A 35 19.69 9.76 -33.37
C ALA A 35 20.64 8.95 -32.50
N GLN A 36 21.77 9.55 -32.13
CA GLN A 36 22.59 9.05 -31.06
C GLN A 36 21.72 9.07 -29.80
N SER A 37 21.10 7.93 -29.47
CA SER A 37 20.45 7.75 -28.19
C SER A 37 21.56 7.74 -27.15
N THR A 38 21.72 8.85 -26.44
CA THR A 38 22.34 8.85 -25.12
C THR A 38 21.72 7.70 -24.34
N PRO A 39 22.50 6.82 -23.69
CA PRO A 39 21.92 5.79 -22.86
C PRO A 39 21.16 6.52 -21.76
N VAL A 40 19.83 6.46 -21.81
CA VAL A 40 19.00 6.82 -20.67
C VAL A 40 19.36 5.80 -19.62
N GLN A 41 20.27 6.20 -18.74
CA GLN A 41 20.61 5.47 -17.53
C GLN A 41 19.28 5.17 -16.84
N ALA A 42 18.91 3.90 -16.76
CA ALA A 42 17.71 3.48 -16.06
C ALA A 42 17.92 3.80 -14.58
N TYR A 43 17.63 5.05 -14.19
CA TYR A 43 17.46 5.41 -12.79
C TYR A 43 16.18 4.71 -12.36
N GLY A 44 16.33 3.46 -11.92
CA GLY A 44 15.25 2.70 -11.28
C GLY A 44 14.59 3.59 -10.24
N ARG A 45 13.28 3.68 -10.32
CA ARG A 45 12.46 4.50 -9.42
C ARG A 45 12.70 3.98 -8.01
N GLN A 46 13.50 4.66 -7.20
CA GLN A 46 13.83 4.17 -5.86
C GLN A 46 12.75 4.60 -4.87
N ILE A 47 12.04 3.65 -4.26
CA ILE A 47 10.99 3.90 -3.27
C ILE A 47 11.36 3.27 -1.92
N ASP A 48 11.04 3.93 -0.80
CA ASP A 48 11.24 3.38 0.54
C ASP A 48 9.94 2.79 1.11
N VAL A 49 8.78 3.39 0.78
CA VAL A 49 7.47 2.98 1.30
C VAL A 49 6.43 2.83 0.18
N CYS A 50 5.68 1.72 0.17
CA CYS A 50 4.54 1.54 -0.73
C CYS A 50 3.23 1.57 0.04
N ILE A 51 2.39 2.58 -0.22
CA ILE A 51 1.07 2.76 0.38
C ILE A 51 0.01 2.22 -0.58
N VAL A 52 -0.80 1.28 -0.12
CA VAL A 52 -1.85 0.65 -0.91
C VAL A 52 -3.21 0.82 -0.23
N LEU A 53 -4.18 1.31 -0.99
CA LEU A 53 -5.56 1.50 -0.54
C LEU A 53 -6.47 0.45 -1.18
N GLY A 54 -7.41 -0.08 -0.39
CA GLY A 54 -8.44 -1.00 -0.89
C GLY A 54 -9.48 -0.32 -1.78
N SER A 55 -9.69 0.98 -1.58
CA SER A 55 -10.64 1.82 -2.30
C SER A 55 -10.15 3.27 -2.42
N ARG A 56 -10.65 3.99 -3.43
CA ARG A 56 -10.44 5.45 -3.53
C ARG A 56 -11.07 6.21 -2.36
N SER A 57 -12.10 5.65 -1.72
CA SER A 57 -12.74 6.26 -0.54
C SER A 57 -11.80 6.38 0.66
N ASP A 58 -10.71 5.60 0.71
CA ASP A 58 -9.73 5.63 1.80
C ASP A 58 -8.70 6.76 1.63
N LEU A 59 -8.76 7.52 0.53
CA LEU A 59 -7.79 8.57 0.20
C LEU A 59 -7.62 9.65 1.29
N PRO A 60 -8.66 10.14 1.98
CA PRO A 60 -8.49 11.12 3.07
C PRO A 60 -7.65 10.59 4.23
N ILE A 61 -7.65 9.28 4.47
CA ILE A 61 -6.80 8.64 5.50
C ILE A 61 -5.37 8.54 4.96
N ALA A 62 -5.21 8.15 3.70
CA ALA A 62 -3.92 8.07 3.03
C ALA A 62 -3.19 9.41 2.97
N GLU A 63 -3.92 10.51 2.78
CA GLU A 63 -3.36 11.87 2.74
C GLU A 63 -2.65 12.25 4.05
N LYS A 64 -3.15 11.77 5.20
CA LYS A 64 -2.48 11.93 6.50
C LYS A 64 -1.11 11.24 6.51
N CYS A 65 -1.04 10.03 5.94
CA CYS A 65 0.21 9.28 5.80
C CYS A 65 1.18 9.96 4.84
N VAL A 66 0.67 10.38 3.68
CA VAL A 66 1.42 11.11 2.65
C VAL A 66 2.02 12.41 3.21
N LYS A 67 1.29 13.12 4.07
CA LYS A 67 1.82 14.30 4.75
C LYS A 67 3.07 13.95 5.55
N VAL A 68 3.03 12.89 6.36
CA VAL A 68 4.20 12.43 7.14
C VAL A 68 5.35 12.02 6.23
N MET A 69 5.07 11.29 5.13
CA MET A 69 6.13 10.93 4.17
C MET A 69 6.85 12.18 3.63
N LYS A 70 6.10 13.22 3.27
CA LYS A 70 6.63 14.49 2.78
C LYS A 70 7.44 15.22 3.86
N ASP A 71 6.90 15.33 5.07
CA ASP A 71 7.55 16.03 6.18
C ASP A 71 8.94 15.42 6.51
N PHE A 72 9.09 14.10 6.34
CA PHE A 72 10.36 13.39 6.60
C PHE A 72 11.24 13.15 5.36
N GLY A 73 10.77 13.55 4.18
CA GLY A 73 11.49 13.33 2.91
C GLY A 73 11.57 11.85 2.51
N ILE A 74 10.60 11.04 2.91
CA ILE A 74 10.54 9.61 2.58
C ILE A 74 10.05 9.46 1.14
N ARG A 75 10.73 8.64 0.34
CA ARG A 75 10.28 8.33 -1.03
C ARG A 75 9.18 7.29 -0.94
N TYR A 76 8.02 7.61 -1.49
CA TYR A 76 6.86 6.73 -1.38
C TYR A 76 6.12 6.58 -2.71
N GLU A 77 5.29 5.55 -2.73
CA GLU A 77 4.29 5.32 -3.76
C GLU A 77 2.90 5.22 -3.13
N LEU A 78 1.88 5.70 -3.83
CA LEU A 78 0.48 5.55 -3.42
C LEU A 78 -0.29 4.85 -4.54
N ARG A 79 -0.89 3.71 -4.23
CA ARG A 79 -1.66 2.88 -5.18
C ARG A 79 -3.03 2.52 -4.62
N ILE A 80 -3.94 2.20 -5.54
CA ILE A 80 -5.25 1.66 -5.21
C ILE A 80 -5.32 0.26 -5.82
N ALA A 81 -5.51 -0.75 -4.98
CA ALA A 81 -5.69 -2.13 -5.39
C ALA A 81 -6.50 -2.88 -4.34
N SER A 82 -7.55 -3.56 -4.78
CA SER A 82 -8.44 -4.30 -3.90
C SER A 82 -7.97 -5.74 -3.77
N ALA A 83 -7.68 -6.19 -2.55
CA ALA A 83 -7.35 -7.59 -2.26
C ALA A 83 -8.45 -8.56 -2.72
N HIS A 84 -9.73 -8.21 -2.53
CA HIS A 84 -10.85 -9.06 -2.91
C HIS A 84 -11.13 -9.08 -4.42
N ARG A 85 -10.95 -7.95 -5.10
CA ARG A 85 -11.43 -7.77 -6.49
C ARG A 85 -10.32 -7.87 -7.53
N ALA A 86 -9.08 -7.59 -7.15
CA ALA A 86 -7.95 -7.53 -8.07
C ALA A 86 -6.63 -8.08 -7.44
N PRO A 87 -6.62 -9.31 -6.88
CA PRO A 87 -5.46 -9.84 -6.16
C PRO A 87 -4.20 -9.97 -7.02
N LYS A 88 -4.31 -10.38 -8.30
CA LYS A 88 -3.15 -10.46 -9.22
C LYS A 88 -2.53 -9.10 -9.54
N TYR A 89 -3.36 -8.05 -9.56
CA TYR A 89 -2.88 -6.68 -9.76
C TYR A 89 -2.20 -6.15 -8.49
N LEU A 90 -2.71 -6.52 -7.31
CA LEU A 90 -2.03 -6.24 -6.05
C LEU A 90 -0.66 -6.91 -5.99
N GLU A 91 -0.57 -8.18 -6.39
CA GLU A 91 0.69 -8.93 -6.47
C GLU A 91 1.71 -8.24 -7.40
N SER A 92 1.27 -7.75 -8.57
CA SER A 92 2.17 -7.02 -9.47
C SER A 92 2.65 -5.68 -8.91
N ILE A 93 1.82 -4.99 -8.11
CA ILE A 93 2.24 -3.79 -7.38
C ILE A 93 3.31 -4.13 -6.34
N VAL A 94 3.13 -5.20 -5.57
CA VAL A 94 4.09 -5.63 -4.55
C VAL A 94 5.43 -5.97 -5.19
N GLY A 95 5.42 -6.81 -6.24
CA GLY A 95 6.65 -7.19 -6.94
C GLY A 95 7.39 -6.01 -7.57
N ALA A 96 6.66 -5.06 -8.17
CA ALA A 96 7.26 -3.84 -8.71
C ALA A 96 7.86 -2.97 -7.61
N ALA A 97 7.14 -2.79 -6.49
CA ALA A 97 7.61 -2.00 -5.36
C ALA A 97 8.88 -2.59 -4.73
N GLU A 98 8.97 -3.91 -4.59
CA GLU A 98 10.18 -4.56 -4.08
C GLU A 98 11.37 -4.43 -5.04
N ALA A 99 11.15 -4.55 -6.36
CA ALA A 99 12.18 -4.31 -7.37
C ALA A 99 12.70 -2.86 -7.34
N ASP A 100 11.82 -1.91 -7.01
CA ASP A 100 12.11 -0.49 -6.81
C ASP A 100 12.72 -0.16 -5.42
N GLY A 101 12.99 -1.18 -4.60
CA GLY A 101 13.70 -1.05 -3.32
C GLY A 101 12.84 -0.78 -2.10
N CYS A 102 11.52 -1.01 -2.19
CA CYS A 102 10.58 -0.82 -1.08
C CYS A 102 11.03 -1.56 0.19
N LYS A 103 10.97 -0.85 1.32
CA LYS A 103 11.37 -1.35 2.64
C LYS A 103 10.17 -1.59 3.56
N VAL A 104 9.07 -0.87 3.37
CA VAL A 104 7.86 -0.96 4.20
C VAL A 104 6.61 -0.85 3.34
N PHE A 105 5.63 -1.72 3.57
CA PHE A 105 4.29 -1.59 2.97
C PHE A 105 3.29 -1.04 3.98
N ILE A 106 2.36 -0.22 3.50
CA ILE A 106 1.24 0.30 4.29
C ILE A 106 -0.06 -0.07 3.57
N GLY A 107 -0.88 -0.93 4.19
CA GLY A 107 -2.20 -1.28 3.69
C GLY A 107 -3.29 -0.53 4.45
N MET A 108 -4.23 0.09 3.72
CA MET A 108 -5.40 0.75 4.31
C MET A 108 -6.69 0.14 3.76
N ALA A 109 -7.55 -0.37 4.65
CA ALA A 109 -8.82 -0.96 4.26
C ALA A 109 -9.86 -0.90 5.37
N GLY A 110 -11.13 -0.78 4.98
CA GLY A 110 -12.30 -0.86 5.86
C GLY A 110 -13.11 -2.14 5.68
N VAL A 111 -14.16 -2.29 6.50
CA VAL A 111 -15.07 -3.44 6.50
C VAL A 111 -14.32 -4.74 6.82
N ALA A 112 -14.51 -5.82 6.04
CA ALA A 112 -13.69 -7.03 6.12
C ALA A 112 -12.29 -6.74 5.56
N ALA A 113 -11.47 -6.06 6.33
CA ALA A 113 -10.27 -5.38 5.86
C ALA A 113 -9.08 -6.33 5.60
N ALA A 114 -9.15 -7.12 4.53
CA ALA A 114 -8.15 -8.14 4.21
C ALA A 114 -6.82 -7.60 3.62
N LEU A 115 -6.79 -6.36 3.12
CA LEU A 115 -5.64 -5.86 2.34
C LEU A 115 -4.30 -5.94 3.09
N PRO A 116 -4.17 -5.50 4.36
CA PRO A 116 -2.89 -5.60 5.06
C PRO A 116 -2.42 -7.04 5.27
N GLY A 117 -3.33 -7.96 5.59
CA GLY A 117 -3.00 -9.38 5.75
C GLY A 117 -2.55 -10.04 4.44
N VAL A 118 -3.22 -9.69 3.32
CA VAL A 118 -2.83 -10.17 1.99
C VAL A 118 -1.46 -9.60 1.59
N LEU A 119 -1.20 -8.32 1.84
CA LEU A 119 0.14 -7.74 1.64
C LEU A 119 1.19 -8.52 2.43
N ALA A 120 0.96 -8.79 3.72
CA ALA A 120 1.90 -9.56 4.56
C ALA A 120 2.15 -10.97 4.02
N SER A 121 1.20 -11.57 3.30
CA SER A 121 1.39 -12.86 2.63
C SER A 121 2.20 -12.82 1.33
N MET A 122 2.37 -11.63 0.74
CA MET A 122 3.04 -11.44 -0.55
C MET A 122 4.47 -10.92 -0.44
N THR A 123 4.91 -10.46 0.74
CA THR A 123 6.23 -9.83 0.93
C THR A 123 6.88 -10.28 2.23
N GLY A 124 8.22 -10.32 2.24
CA GLY A 124 9.02 -10.46 3.46
C GLY A 124 9.30 -9.13 4.18
N ARG A 125 8.83 -8.00 3.65
CA ARG A 125 9.00 -6.67 4.24
C ARG A 125 7.96 -6.42 5.34
N PRO A 126 8.26 -5.56 6.33
CA PRO A 126 7.26 -5.11 7.30
C PRO A 126 6.02 -4.53 6.63
N VAL A 127 4.85 -4.94 7.12
CA VAL A 127 3.54 -4.43 6.69
C VAL A 127 2.86 -3.72 7.85
N ILE A 128 2.45 -2.48 7.62
CA ILE A 128 1.66 -1.68 8.54
C ILE A 128 0.21 -1.68 8.06
N GLY A 129 -0.71 -2.01 8.96
CA GLY A 129 -2.14 -2.02 8.68
C GLY A 129 -2.85 -0.81 9.29
N VAL A 130 -3.60 -0.07 8.47
CA VAL A 130 -4.51 1.00 8.92
C VAL A 130 -5.95 0.52 8.76
N PRO A 131 -6.65 0.26 9.88
CA PRO A 131 -8.10 0.04 9.84
C PRO A 131 -8.80 1.33 9.41
N CYS A 132 -9.55 1.29 8.30
CA CYS A 132 -10.43 2.39 7.92
C CYS A 132 -11.80 2.19 8.56
N GLY A 133 -12.35 3.24 9.16
CA GLY A 133 -13.64 3.22 9.86
C GLY A 133 -14.79 2.80 8.94
N GLY A 134 -15.57 1.82 9.41
CA GLY A 134 -16.75 1.30 8.74
C GLY A 134 -18.05 1.62 9.50
N LYS A 135 -19.16 1.04 9.01
CA LYS A 135 -20.46 1.11 9.71
C LYS A 135 -20.52 0.17 10.91
N VAL A 136 -19.76 -0.93 10.88
CA VAL A 136 -19.75 -1.94 11.94
C VAL A 136 -18.60 -1.61 12.90
N PRO A 137 -18.85 -1.52 14.22
CA PRO A 137 -17.79 -1.27 15.18
C PRO A 137 -16.70 -2.33 15.10
N TYR A 138 -15.44 -1.87 15.05
CA TYR A 138 -14.23 -2.70 15.12
C TYR A 138 -14.03 -3.72 13.99
N ASP A 139 -14.87 -3.72 12.94
CA ASP A 139 -14.79 -4.68 11.84
C ASP A 139 -13.42 -4.69 11.17
N SER A 140 -12.93 -3.52 10.75
CA SER A 140 -11.63 -3.37 10.11
C SER A 140 -10.48 -3.58 11.08
N LEU A 141 -10.62 -3.14 12.33
CA LEU A 141 -9.59 -3.29 13.35
C LEU A 141 -9.30 -4.76 13.62
N LEU A 142 -10.35 -5.54 13.90
CA LEU A 142 -10.22 -6.96 14.20
C LEU A 142 -9.80 -7.77 12.97
N SER A 143 -10.23 -7.36 11.77
CA SER A 143 -9.81 -7.99 10.51
C SER A 143 -8.30 -7.86 10.24
N ILE A 144 -7.67 -6.80 10.73
CA ILE A 144 -6.25 -6.51 10.47
C ILE A 144 -5.36 -7.02 11.61
N VAL A 145 -5.76 -6.83 12.86
CA VAL A 145 -4.88 -7.11 14.02
C VAL A 145 -4.78 -8.60 14.35
N GLN A 146 -5.83 -9.38 14.10
CA GLN A 146 -5.91 -10.80 14.48
C GLN A 146 -5.30 -11.72 13.41
N MET A 147 -4.04 -11.49 13.07
CA MET A 147 -3.32 -12.34 12.12
C MET A 147 -2.93 -13.71 12.73
N PRO A 148 -2.88 -14.78 11.93
CA PRO A 148 -2.41 -16.08 12.40
C PRO A 148 -0.90 -16.07 12.72
N PRO A 149 -0.39 -17.03 13.51
CA PRO A 149 1.03 -17.15 13.83
C PRO A 149 1.91 -17.18 12.58
N GLY A 150 3.01 -16.41 12.60
CA GLY A 150 3.99 -16.33 11.51
C GLY A 150 3.70 -15.28 10.44
N MET A 151 2.51 -14.65 10.43
CA MET A 151 2.11 -13.67 9.41
C MET A 151 1.77 -12.29 10.03
N PRO A 152 2.72 -11.59 10.66
CA PRO A 152 2.41 -10.38 11.43
C PRO A 152 2.01 -9.19 10.56
N VAL A 153 1.13 -8.33 11.11
CA VAL A 153 0.84 -6.99 10.60
C VAL A 153 0.93 -6.00 11.76
N ALA A 154 1.72 -4.93 11.60
CA ALA A 154 1.81 -3.86 12.58
C ALA A 154 0.59 -2.94 12.47
N THR A 155 -0.42 -3.20 13.31
CA THR A 155 -1.71 -2.48 13.22
C THR A 155 -1.66 -1.18 14.02
N VAL A 156 -1.99 -0.06 13.39
CA VAL A 156 -2.17 1.24 14.07
C VAL A 156 -3.63 1.51 14.41
N GLY A 157 -3.91 2.61 15.10
CA GLY A 157 -5.29 3.01 15.42
C GLY A 157 -6.16 3.25 14.18
N THR A 158 -7.47 3.10 14.32
CA THR A 158 -8.44 3.33 13.25
C THR A 158 -8.34 4.74 12.67
N ASP A 159 -8.33 4.85 11.35
CA ASP A 159 -8.18 6.09 10.56
C ASP A 159 -6.88 6.88 10.81
N ARG A 160 -5.89 6.27 11.48
CA ARG A 160 -4.59 6.87 11.81
C ARG A 160 -3.55 6.62 10.73
N GLY A 161 -3.83 7.12 9.52
CA GLY A 161 -2.84 7.12 8.42
C GLY A 161 -1.57 7.89 8.76
N ASP A 162 -1.68 8.95 9.57
CA ASP A 162 -0.56 9.68 10.18
C ASP A 162 0.34 8.74 11.01
N ASN A 163 -0.23 7.95 11.93
CA ASN A 163 0.56 7.03 12.74
C ASN A 163 1.20 5.91 11.91
N ALA A 164 0.55 5.45 10.85
CA ALA A 164 1.20 4.51 9.93
C ALA A 164 2.42 5.14 9.24
N GLY A 165 2.33 6.41 8.87
CA GLY A 165 3.47 7.13 8.33
C GLY A 165 4.59 7.32 9.34
N VAL A 166 4.25 7.68 10.58
CA VAL A 166 5.21 7.82 11.69
C VAL A 166 5.89 6.49 12.00
N LEU A 167 5.14 5.38 12.04
CA LEU A 167 5.70 4.06 12.30
C LEU A 167 6.64 3.62 11.16
N ALA A 168 6.31 3.92 9.90
CA ALA A 168 7.21 3.66 8.78
C ALA A 168 8.51 4.48 8.92
N VAL A 169 8.44 5.75 9.32
CA VAL A 169 9.63 6.57 9.61
C VAL A 169 10.47 5.94 10.72
N GLN A 170 9.87 5.48 11.82
CA GLN A 170 10.58 4.82 12.90
C GLN A 170 11.30 3.54 12.44
N ILE A 171 10.63 2.71 11.63
CA ILE A 171 11.24 1.49 11.06
C ILE A 171 12.46 1.85 10.21
N LEU A 172 12.33 2.83 9.31
CA LEU A 172 13.44 3.26 8.45
C LEU A 172 14.60 3.87 9.26
N ALA A 173 14.27 4.67 10.29
CA ALA A 173 15.24 5.34 11.15
C ALA A 173 16.14 4.37 11.93
N THR A 174 15.73 3.11 12.14
CA THR A 174 16.60 2.10 12.76
C THR A 174 17.90 1.84 11.99
N SER A 175 17.93 2.20 10.70
CA SER A 175 19.08 2.04 9.80
C SER A 175 19.58 3.36 9.20
N ASP A 176 18.98 4.50 9.57
CA ASP A 176 19.33 5.83 9.09
C ASP A 176 19.45 6.80 10.28
N PRO A 177 20.69 7.05 10.77
CA PRO A 177 20.93 7.95 11.90
C PRO A 177 20.43 9.39 11.65
N GLY A 178 20.47 9.86 10.40
CA GLY A 178 19.98 11.19 10.04
C GLY A 178 18.46 11.29 10.16
N LEU A 179 17.75 10.26 9.69
CA LEU A 179 16.30 10.16 9.87
C LEU A 179 15.93 9.98 11.34
N ALA A 180 16.71 9.20 12.11
CA ALA A 180 16.51 9.04 13.55
C ALA A 180 16.61 10.38 14.31
N HIS A 181 17.60 11.22 13.98
CA HIS A 181 17.73 12.56 14.56
C HIS A 181 16.53 13.44 14.21
N ARG A 182 16.10 13.48 12.93
CA ARG A 182 14.91 14.23 12.51
C ARG A 182 13.65 13.77 13.24
N PHE A 183 13.50 12.45 13.44
CA PHE A 183 12.37 11.89 14.17
C PHE A 183 12.39 12.26 15.65
N SER A 184 13.57 12.28 16.28
CA SER A 184 13.73 12.75 17.66
C SER A 184 13.33 14.23 17.80
N ALA A 185 13.78 15.10 16.89
CA ALA A 185 13.42 16.51 16.89
C ALA A 185 11.89 16.70 16.75
N TYR A 186 11.27 15.99 15.81
CA TYR A 186 9.81 15.99 15.64
C TYR A 186 9.05 15.62 16.93
N ARG A 187 9.57 14.66 17.72
CA ARG A 187 8.98 14.27 19.01
C ARG A 187 9.10 15.40 20.04
N THR A 188 10.24 16.08 20.09
CA THR A 188 10.47 17.24 20.96
C THR A 188 9.50 18.37 20.61
N ASP A 189 9.38 18.72 19.32
CA ASP A 189 8.49 19.79 18.85
C ASP A 189 7.02 19.53 19.23
N MET A 190 6.56 18.27 19.13
CA MET A 190 5.22 17.90 19.57
C MET A 190 5.01 18.09 21.07
N THR A 191 6.00 17.75 21.89
CA THR A 191 5.94 17.98 23.34
C THR A 191 5.89 19.47 23.66
N GLU A 192 6.75 20.27 23.04
CA GLU A 192 6.78 21.72 23.22
C GLU A 192 5.45 22.38 22.84
N LYS A 193 4.83 21.89 21.76
CA LYS A 193 3.50 22.36 21.34
C LYS A 193 2.44 22.10 22.40
N VAL A 194 2.38 20.89 22.98
CA VAL A 194 1.41 20.57 24.04
C VAL A 194 1.60 21.46 25.26
N ILE A 195 2.85 21.70 25.67
CA ILE A 195 3.15 22.60 26.80
C ILE A 195 2.75 24.05 26.45
N ALA A 196 2.94 24.49 25.21
CA ALA A 196 2.52 25.81 24.77
C ALA A 196 0.99 25.95 24.76
N ASP A 197 0.26 24.94 24.28
CA ASP A 197 -1.21 24.91 24.27
C ASP A 197 -1.78 24.96 25.71
N ASP A 198 -1.16 24.24 26.65
CA ASP A 198 -1.55 24.26 28.08
C ASP A 198 -1.33 25.64 28.72
N ARG A 199 -0.18 26.28 28.48
CA ARG A 199 0.09 27.66 28.94
C ARG A 199 -0.88 28.68 28.35
N ALA A 200 -1.22 28.52 27.07
CA ALA A 200 -2.18 29.41 26.42
C ALA A 200 -3.58 29.24 27.04
N THR A 201 -3.98 28.00 27.28
CA THR A 201 -5.29 27.67 27.88
C THR A 201 -5.39 28.20 29.31
N THR A 202 -4.39 27.96 30.15
CA THR A 202 -4.37 28.48 31.54
C THR A 202 -4.46 30.01 31.58
N ALA A 203 -3.73 30.71 30.70
CA ALA A 203 -3.81 32.16 30.58
C ALA A 203 -5.19 32.66 30.11
N GLU A 204 -5.85 31.96 29.18
CA GLU A 204 -7.20 32.31 28.69
C GLU A 204 -8.25 32.27 29.81
N TYR A 205 -8.12 31.32 30.74
CA TYR A 205 -9.05 31.13 31.86
C TYR A 205 -8.61 31.81 33.17
N GLY A 206 -7.50 32.55 33.17
CA GLY A 206 -7.00 33.27 34.35
C GLY A 206 -6.60 32.38 35.53
N MET A 207 -6.14 31.15 35.25
CA MET A 207 -5.63 30.20 36.24
C MET A 207 -4.14 30.39 36.51
#